data_AF-A0A9X7VVF6-F1
#
_entry.id   AF-A0A9X7VVF6-F1
#
_cell.length_a   1.000
_cell.length_b   1.000
_cell.length_c   1.000
_cell.angle_alpha   90.00
_cell.angle_beta   90.00
_cell.angle_gamma   90.00
#
_symmetry.space_group_name_H-M   'P 1'
#
loop_
_entity.id
_entity.type
_entity.pdbx_description
1 polymer ?
#
loop_
_entity_poly.entity_id
_entity_poly.type
_entity_poly.pdbx_seq_one_letter_code
_entity_poly.pdbx_strand_id
1 'polypeptide(L)'
;MDPLVTGYRDEDLEEELEDEERYLELPTIASRDAYGLMVEFVETVTSTELQDRLNAALNGRKPFRTFKDVLFDFPEARENWFKFECETHRREMLKWLEGQNIAIEENRI
;
A
#
# COMPACT_ATOMS: atom_id res chain seq x y z
N MET A 1 -5.30 -22.97 -3.06
CA MET A 1 -4.13 -22.07 -3.10
C MET A 1 -4.44 -21.09 -4.21
N ASP A 2 -4.33 -19.79 -3.96
CA ASP A 2 -4.75 -18.73 -4.90
C ASP A 2 -4.00 -18.85 -6.25
N PRO A 3 -4.69 -19.04 -7.39
CA PRO A 3 -4.07 -19.14 -8.72
C PRO A 3 -3.15 -17.95 -9.03
N LEU A 4 -3.51 -16.74 -8.59
CA LEU A 4 -2.74 -15.50 -8.82
C LEU A 4 -1.40 -15.49 -8.08
N VAL A 5 -1.28 -16.27 -6.99
CA VAL A 5 -0.05 -16.38 -6.17
C VAL A 5 0.86 -17.51 -6.64
N THR A 6 0.31 -18.55 -7.26
CA THR A 6 1.06 -19.77 -7.61
C THR A 6 1.60 -19.79 -9.03
N GLY A 7 1.12 -18.89 -9.91
CA GLY A 7 1.51 -18.83 -11.32
C GLY A 7 0.96 -19.97 -12.18
N TYR A 8 0.07 -20.80 -11.62
CA TYR A 8 -0.73 -21.75 -12.38
C TYR A 8 -1.97 -21.03 -12.89
N ARG A 9 -2.11 -20.97 -14.21
CA ARG A 9 -3.29 -20.44 -14.87
C ARG A 9 -4.43 -21.43 -14.70
N ASP A 10 -5.52 -20.98 -14.10
CA ASP A 10 -6.76 -21.75 -13.96
C ASP A 10 -7.81 -21.06 -14.83
N GLU A 11 -8.00 -21.56 -16.05
CA GLU A 11 -8.83 -20.93 -17.08
C GLU A 11 -10.31 -20.89 -16.65
N ASP A 12 -10.78 -21.90 -15.91
CA ASP A 12 -12.15 -21.95 -15.41
C ASP A 12 -12.39 -20.87 -14.33
N LEU A 13 -11.39 -20.60 -13.48
CA LEU A 13 -11.47 -19.53 -12.47
C LEU A 13 -11.33 -18.13 -13.09
N GLU A 14 -10.50 -17.97 -14.12
CA GLU A 14 -10.39 -16.70 -14.86
C GLU A 14 -11.73 -16.35 -15.52
N GLU A 15 -12.40 -17.31 -16.16
CA GLU A 15 -13.72 -17.12 -16.76
C GLU A 15 -14.80 -16.81 -15.71
N GLU A 16 -14.75 -17.40 -14.51
CA GLU A 16 -15.66 -17.06 -13.42
C GLU A 16 -15.44 -15.63 -12.88
N LEU A 17 -14.19 -15.17 -12.83
CA LEU A 17 -13.84 -13.82 -12.34
C LEU A 17 -14.11 -12.71 -13.35
N GLU A 18 -14.33 -13.03 -14.63
CA GLU A 18 -14.77 -12.08 -15.66
C GLU A 18 -16.24 -11.60 -15.47
N ASP A 19 -16.98 -12.18 -14.51
CA ASP A 19 -18.32 -11.72 -14.15
C ASP A 19 -18.25 -10.39 -13.35
N GLU A 20 -18.20 -9.28 -14.10
CA GLU A 20 -18.19 -7.89 -13.59
C GLU A 20 -19.48 -7.50 -12.82
N GLU A 21 -20.56 -8.30 -12.89
CA GLU A 21 -21.76 -8.08 -12.07
C GLU A 21 -21.60 -8.63 -10.65
N ARG A 22 -20.74 -9.65 -10.47
CA ARG A 22 -20.50 -10.31 -9.18
C ARG A 22 -19.20 -9.86 -8.51
N TYR A 23 -18.17 -9.53 -9.28
CA TYR A 23 -16.84 -9.24 -8.78
C TYR A 23 -16.35 -7.86 -9.22
N LEU A 24 -15.58 -7.21 -8.35
CA LEU A 24 -14.88 -5.97 -8.66
C LEU A 24 -13.40 -6.15 -8.38
N GLU A 25 -12.57 -5.72 -9.31
CA GLU A 25 -11.12 -5.71 -9.13
C GLU A 25 -10.71 -4.65 -8.11
N LEU A 26 -9.88 -5.05 -7.15
CA LEU A 26 -9.32 -4.10 -6.19
C LEU A 26 -8.32 -3.17 -6.89
N PRO A 27 -8.30 -1.88 -6.54
CA PRO A 27 -7.31 -0.96 -7.09
C PRO A 27 -5.91 -1.42 -6.70
N THR A 28 -5.04 -1.53 -7.69
CA THR A 28 -3.61 -1.78 -7.46
C THR A 28 -2.88 -0.45 -7.26
N ILE A 29 -1.95 -0.42 -6.31
CA ILE A 29 -1.14 0.78 -6.07
C ILE A 29 0.02 0.77 -7.06
N ALA A 30 0.06 1.76 -7.95
CA ALA A 30 1.17 1.90 -8.87
C ALA A 30 2.46 2.21 -8.08
N SER A 31 3.61 1.73 -8.56
CA SER A 31 4.89 1.99 -7.88
C SER A 31 5.20 3.48 -7.72
N ARG A 32 4.68 4.34 -8.61
CA ARG A 32 4.81 5.78 -8.49
C ARG A 32 4.07 6.33 -7.27
N ASP A 33 2.85 5.87 -7.02
CA ASP A 33 2.02 6.34 -5.92
C ASP A 33 2.56 5.83 -4.59
N ALA A 34 2.98 4.56 -4.57
CA ALA A 34 3.69 3.99 -3.42
C ALA A 34 4.97 4.79 -3.09
N TYR A 35 5.75 5.21 -4.10
CA TYR A 35 6.91 6.06 -3.88
C TYR A 35 6.52 7.46 -3.35
N GLY A 36 5.45 8.05 -3.90
CA GLY A 36 4.91 9.32 -3.42
C GLY A 36 4.55 9.28 -1.94
N LEU A 37 3.87 8.22 -1.50
CA LEU A 37 3.54 8.00 -0.09
C LEU A 37 4.77 7.98 0.82
N MET A 38 5.87 7.37 0.35
CA MET A 38 7.12 7.34 1.09
C MET A 38 7.75 8.74 1.19
N VAL A 39 7.68 9.55 0.13
CA VAL A 39 8.14 10.94 0.14
C VAL A 39 7.31 11.77 1.12
N GLU A 40 5.98 11.69 1.05
CA GLU A 40 5.07 12.40 1.95
C GLU A 40 5.36 12.05 3.42
N PHE A 41 5.59 10.77 3.73
CA PHE A 41 5.96 10.38 5.08
C PHE A 41 7.27 11.03 5.55
N VAL A 42 8.28 11.11 4.70
CA VAL A 42 9.57 11.74 5.05
C VAL A 42 9.40 13.21 5.42
N GLU A 43 8.44 13.92 4.81
CA GLU A 43 8.10 15.30 5.17
C GLU A 43 7.50 15.41 6.58
N THR A 44 6.87 14.35 7.09
CA THR A 44 6.32 14.32 8.46
C THR A 44 7.35 14.02 9.54
N VAL A 45 8.54 13.53 9.17
CA VAL A 45 9.59 13.15 10.12
C VAL A 45 10.28 14.39 10.69
N THR A 46 10.30 14.52 12.02
CA THR A 46 10.90 15.67 12.72
C THR A 46 12.39 15.54 12.99
N SER A 47 12.92 14.31 13.07
CA SER A 47 14.34 14.06 13.25
C SER A 47 15.09 14.32 11.94
N THR A 48 15.91 15.36 11.91
CA THR A 48 16.74 15.71 10.73
C THR A 48 17.61 14.53 10.29
N GLU A 49 18.22 13.81 11.23
CA GLU A 49 19.06 12.65 10.88
C GLU A 49 18.28 11.55 10.17
N LEU A 50 17.10 11.21 10.68
CA LEU A 50 16.26 10.18 10.06
C LEU A 50 15.73 10.65 8.70
N GLN A 51 15.29 11.91 8.63
CA GLN A 51 14.81 12.51 7.39
C GLN A 51 15.90 12.46 6.30
N ASP A 52 17.14 12.82 6.61
CA ASP A 52 18.28 12.77 5.68
C ASP A 52 18.57 11.33 5.21
N ARG A 53 18.55 10.36 6.13
CA ARG A 53 18.76 8.93 5.78
C ARG A 53 17.66 8.39 4.87
N LEU A 54 16.39 8.71 5.15
CA LEU A 54 15.27 8.28 4.33
C LEU A 54 15.30 8.95 2.95
N ASN A 55 15.62 10.24 2.88
CA ASN A 55 15.82 10.95 1.61
C ASN A 55 16.95 10.32 0.78
N ALA A 56 18.09 9.99 1.40
CA ALA A 56 19.17 9.29 0.72
C ALA A 56 18.74 7.90 0.24
N ALA A 57 17.94 7.17 1.03
CA ALA A 57 17.41 5.87 0.65
C ALA A 57 16.46 5.95 -0.56
N LEU A 58 15.58 6.95 -0.60
CA LEU A 58 14.62 7.17 -1.69
C LEU A 58 15.28 7.62 -3.00
N ASN A 59 16.42 8.32 -2.93
CA ASN A 59 17.20 8.71 -4.10
C ASN A 59 18.22 7.63 -4.54
N GLY A 60 18.34 6.54 -3.77
CA GLY A 60 19.33 5.50 -3.96
C GLY A 60 18.87 4.32 -4.83
N ARG A 61 19.68 3.25 -4.83
CA ARG A 61 19.32 1.98 -5.47
C ARG A 61 18.31 1.22 -4.62
N LYS A 62 17.26 0.68 -5.26
CA LYS A 62 16.19 -0.10 -4.60
C LYS A 62 15.47 0.69 -3.50
N PRO A 63 14.91 1.88 -3.82
CA PRO A 63 14.40 2.84 -2.84
C PRO A 63 13.39 2.25 -1.86
N PHE A 64 12.49 1.38 -2.32
CA PHE A 64 11.50 0.71 -1.47
C PHE A 64 12.14 -0.14 -0.37
N ARG A 65 13.16 -0.91 -0.74
CA ARG A 65 13.85 -1.79 0.19
C ARG A 65 14.71 -0.98 1.14
N THR A 66 15.54 -0.08 0.61
CA THR A 66 16.47 0.71 1.41
C THR A 66 15.75 1.61 2.41
N PHE A 67 14.60 2.17 2.06
CA PHE A 67 13.78 2.93 3.00
C PHE A 67 13.28 2.05 4.16
N LYS A 68 12.75 0.86 3.87
CA LYS A 68 12.30 -0.08 4.91
C LYS A 68 13.47 -0.57 5.77
N ASP A 69 14.63 -0.77 5.16
CA ASP A 69 15.87 -1.11 5.86
C ASP A 69 16.28 0.03 6.82
N VAL A 70 16.20 1.31 6.40
CA VAL A 70 16.44 2.45 7.31
C VAL A 70 15.46 2.44 8.46
N LEU A 71 14.15 2.27 8.22
CA LEU A 71 13.15 2.22 9.28
C LEU A 71 13.37 1.07 10.28
N PHE A 72 14.03 -0.02 9.88
CA PHE A 72 14.32 -1.12 10.78
C PHE A 72 15.17 -0.69 11.98
N ASP A 73 16.06 0.30 11.79
CA ASP A 73 16.92 0.85 12.84
C ASP A 73 16.19 1.87 13.74
N PHE A 74 14.96 2.28 13.38
CA PHE A 74 14.17 3.29 14.09
C PHE A 74 12.75 2.76 14.40
N PRO A 75 12.57 1.97 15.48
CA PRO A 75 11.30 1.28 15.76
C PRO A 75 10.08 2.20 15.87
N GLU A 76 10.21 3.36 16.51
CA GLU A 76 9.12 4.34 16.64
C GLU A 76 8.73 4.93 15.29
N ALA A 77 9.71 5.32 14.47
CA ALA A 77 9.45 5.84 13.13
C ALA A 77 8.85 4.77 12.21
N ARG A 78 9.26 3.51 12.37
CA ARG A 78 8.66 2.38 11.65
C ARG A 78 7.19 2.17 12.01
N GLU A 79 6.84 2.29 13.29
CA GLU A 79 5.44 2.22 13.72
C GLU A 79 4.63 3.39 13.14
N ASN A 80 5.20 4.60 13.15
CA ASN A 80 4.58 5.78 12.55
C ASN A 80 4.40 5.63 11.03
N TRP A 81 5.37 5.04 10.32
CA TRP A 81 5.25 4.70 8.91
C TRP A 81 4.06 3.75 8.67
N PHE A 82 3.95 2.67 9.43
CA PHE A 82 2.84 1.72 9.24
C PHE A 82 1.48 2.36 9.52
N LYS A 83 1.37 3.22 10.54
CA LYS A 83 0.13 3.97 10.79
C LYS A 83 -0.21 4.92 9.63
N PHE A 84 0.78 5.64 9.12
CA PHE A 84 0.64 6.57 8.01
C PHE A 84 0.23 5.86 6.70
N GLU A 85 0.90 4.76 6.38
CA GLU A 85 0.62 3.92 5.21
C GLU A 85 -0.80 3.32 5.30
N CYS A 86 -1.14 2.72 6.45
CA CYS A 86 -2.48 2.15 6.67
C CYS A 86 -3.59 3.19 6.57
N GLU A 87 -3.46 4.36 7.20
CA GLU A 87 -4.52 5.38 7.13
C GLU A 87 -4.67 5.94 5.72
N THR A 88 -3.57 6.06 4.97
CA THR A 88 -3.63 6.52 3.58
C THR A 88 -4.33 5.50 2.69
N HIS A 89 -3.95 4.22 2.76
CA HIS A 89 -4.62 3.16 2.01
C HIS A 89 -6.09 3.01 2.42
N ARG A 90 -6.40 3.14 3.72
CA ARG A 90 -7.79 3.12 4.20
C ARG A 90 -8.60 4.24 3.54
N ARG A 91 -8.09 5.47 3.55
CA ARG A 91 -8.74 6.63 2.93
C ARG A 91 -8.93 6.44 1.43
N GLU A 92 -7.95 5.90 0.72
CA GLU A 92 -8.05 5.62 -0.72
C GLU A 92 -9.07 4.52 -1.02
N MET A 93 -9.06 3.45 -0.23
CA MET A 93 -10.04 2.36 -0.36
C MET A 93 -11.46 2.84 -0.07
N LEU A 94 -11.66 3.69 0.93
CA LEU A 94 -12.97 4.29 1.21
C LEU A 94 -13.47 5.13 0.03
N LYS A 95 -12.60 5.95 -0.57
CA LYS A 95 -12.95 6.74 -1.76
C LYS A 95 -13.29 5.84 -2.95
N TRP A 96 -12.54 4.75 -3.13
CA TRP A 96 -12.82 3.78 -4.18
C TRP A 96 -14.18 3.11 -3.97
N LEU A 97 -14.48 2.62 -2.76
CA LEU A 97 -15.76 2.01 -2.41
C LEU A 97 -16.93 2.98 -2.64
N GLU A 98 -16.78 4.25 -2.26
CA GLU A 98 -17.76 5.29 -2.53
C GLU A 98 -17.98 5.47 -4.05
N GLY A 99 -16.91 5.47 -4.84
CA GLY A 99 -16.99 5.51 -6.31
C GLY A 99 -17.67 4.29 -6.94
N GLN A 100 -17.59 3.12 -6.29
CA GLN A 100 -18.31 1.91 -6.68
C GLN A 100 -19.73 1.81 -6.10
N ASN A 101 -20.18 2.82 -5.34
CA ASN A 101 -21.46 2.85 -4.65
C ASN A 101 -21.65 1.67 -3.66
N ILE A 102 -20.56 1.23 -3.00
CA ILE A 102 -20.56 0.15 -2.02
C ILE A 102 -20.64 0.74 -0.61
N ALA A 103 -21.70 0.38 0.12
CA ALA A 103 -21.87 0.74 1.52
C ALA A 103 -21.07 -0.19 2.42
N ILE A 104 -20.38 0.38 3.41
CA ILE A 104 -19.66 -0.37 4.44
C ILE A 104 -20.61 -0.59 5.61
N GLU A 105 -21.00 -1.83 5.85
CA GLU A 105 -21.65 -2.20 7.09
C GLU A 105 -20.58 -2.40 8.18
N GLU A 106 -20.64 -1.60 9.25
CA GLU A 106 -19.82 -1.84 10.43
C GLU A 106 -20.29 -3.11 11.13
N ASN A 107 -19.72 -4.25 10.74
CA ASN A 107 -19.96 -5.49 11.44
C ASN A 107 -19.14 -5.48 12.74
N ARG A 108 -19.82 -5.19 13.86
CA ARG A 108 -19.24 -5.19 15.19
C ARG A 108 -18.91 -6.64 15.58
N ILE A 109 -17.64 -7.04 15.45
CA ILE A 109 -17.09 -8.29 15.98
C ILE A 109 -17.03 -8.21 17.51
#